data_AF-A0A2R7JWH2-F1
#
_entry.id   AF-A0A2R7JWH2-F1
#
_cell.length_a   1.000
_cell.length_b   1.000
_cell.length_c   1.000
_cell.angle_alpha   90.00
_cell.angle_beta   90.00
_cell.angle_gamma   90.00
#
_symmetry.space_group_name_H-M   'P 1'
#
loop_
_entity.id
_entity.type
_entity.pdbx_description
1 polymer ?
#
loop_
_entity_poly.entity_id
_entity_poly.type
_entity_poly.pdbx_seq_one_letter_code
_entity_poly.pdbx_strand_id
1 'polypeptide(L)'
;FLKESKETLWQLQPSVSGKNTNEAAAFIFFTVPPSSSALGTELINSFQIGDLRKNNWTGSLSNGALTWYYPFKYKEFYSTPLSKEYSVVFRLSEQYLIRAESRARQGDLIGAKEDIDKIRFRAGLNKTSAVSKQESIDAVLQERKWELFTEYGHRFFDLKRCVLLDEVLSNIKPGWNITDKLFPLPQNEINLNPNLLPQNEGY
;
A
#
# COMPACT_ATOMS: atom_id res chain seq x y z
N PHE A 1 -5.92 8.97 9.32
CA PHE A 1 -6.68 9.27 8.10
C PHE A 1 -8.07 9.70 8.56
N LEU A 2 -8.27 11.00 8.73
CA LEU A 2 -9.52 11.52 9.30
C LEU A 2 -10.65 11.45 8.26
N LYS A 3 -11.87 11.17 8.73
CA LYS A 3 -13.07 11.08 7.87
C LYS A 3 -13.39 12.38 7.12
N GLU A 4 -12.93 13.52 7.63
CA GLU A 4 -13.12 14.85 7.02
C GLU A 4 -11.98 15.24 6.06
N SER A 5 -11.08 14.31 5.74
CA SER A 5 -9.97 14.58 4.82
C SER A 5 -10.49 15.00 3.45
N LYS A 6 -10.06 16.18 2.98
CA LYS A 6 -10.37 16.70 1.64
C LYS A 6 -9.70 15.90 0.51
N GLU A 7 -8.76 15.02 0.84
CA GLU A 7 -8.13 14.14 -0.14
C GLU A 7 -9.00 12.91 -0.44
N THR A 8 -9.92 12.55 0.45
CA THR A 8 -10.73 11.33 0.32
C THR A 8 -11.82 11.53 -0.72
N LEU A 9 -11.87 10.63 -1.70
CA LEU A 9 -12.91 10.58 -2.73
C LEU A 9 -14.03 9.62 -2.34
N TRP A 10 -13.66 8.46 -1.78
CA TRP A 10 -14.61 7.46 -1.31
C TRP A 10 -14.08 6.75 -0.07
N GLN A 11 -14.97 6.54 0.91
CA GLN A 11 -14.67 5.87 2.17
C GLN A 11 -15.91 5.16 2.72
N LEU A 12 -15.69 4.13 3.55
CA LEU A 12 -16.72 3.32 4.18
C LEU A 12 -16.83 3.67 5.67
N GLN A 13 -18.01 4.13 6.07
CA GLN A 13 -18.33 4.39 7.47
C GLN A 13 -18.48 3.07 8.25
N PRO A 14 -17.94 2.97 9.49
CA PRO A 14 -18.21 1.86 10.38
C PRO A 14 -19.71 1.70 10.68
N SER A 15 -20.16 0.45 10.83
CA SER A 15 -21.58 0.14 11.10
C SER A 15 -22.10 0.64 12.45
N VAL A 16 -21.21 1.07 13.36
CA VAL A 16 -21.55 1.52 14.71
C VAL A 16 -20.95 2.91 14.97
N SER A 17 -21.77 3.82 15.48
CA SER A 17 -21.30 5.17 15.87
C SER A 17 -20.22 5.10 16.94
N GLY A 18 -19.18 5.93 16.81
CA GLY A 18 -18.05 5.96 17.73
C GLY A 18 -16.98 4.89 17.45
N LYS A 19 -17.33 3.82 16.72
CA LYS A 19 -16.32 2.88 16.23
C LYS A 19 -15.48 3.53 15.13
N ASN A 20 -14.18 3.27 15.12
CA ASN A 20 -13.28 3.66 14.03
C ASN A 20 -13.02 2.48 13.09
N THR A 21 -12.25 2.72 12.04
CA THR A 21 -11.94 1.75 11.01
C THR A 21 -11.26 0.48 11.57
N ASN A 22 -11.50 -0.69 10.95
CA ASN A 22 -10.92 -1.95 11.42
C ASN A 22 -9.41 -2.07 11.13
N GLU A 23 -8.89 -1.29 10.19
CA GLU A 23 -7.49 -1.28 9.77
C GLU A 23 -6.55 -0.89 10.91
N ALA A 24 -6.95 0.05 11.77
CA ALA A 24 -6.17 0.38 12.96
C ALA A 24 -6.01 -0.85 13.86
N ALA A 25 -7.10 -1.59 14.10
CA ALA A 25 -7.09 -2.80 14.90
C ALA A 25 -6.35 -3.98 14.23
N ALA A 26 -6.37 -4.07 12.90
CA ALA A 26 -5.67 -5.11 12.15
C ALA A 26 -4.16 -4.91 12.12
N PHE A 27 -3.69 -3.65 12.15
CA PHE A 27 -2.31 -3.30 11.88
C PHE A 27 -1.52 -2.86 13.12
N ILE A 28 -2.13 -2.16 14.07
CA ILE A 28 -1.44 -1.68 15.27
C ILE A 28 -1.33 -2.83 16.26
N PHE A 29 -0.11 -3.09 16.72
CA PHE A 29 0.18 -4.03 17.80
C PHE A 29 0.84 -3.31 18.98
N PHE A 30 0.63 -3.83 20.19
CA PHE A 30 1.14 -3.26 21.45
C PHE A 30 2.16 -4.15 22.16
N THR A 31 2.43 -5.34 21.62
CA THR A 31 3.36 -6.32 22.16
C THR A 31 4.34 -6.77 21.08
N VAL A 32 5.55 -7.15 21.51
CA VAL A 32 6.60 -7.66 20.64
C VAL A 32 7.14 -9.00 21.17
N PRO A 33 7.40 -10.01 20.30
CA PRO A 33 7.17 -10.01 18.85
C PRO A 33 5.67 -9.86 18.49
N PRO A 34 5.34 -9.28 17.32
CA PRO A 34 3.95 -9.07 16.93
C PRO A 34 3.25 -10.42 16.69
N SER A 35 2.02 -10.55 17.16
CA SER A 35 1.15 -11.72 16.90
C SER A 35 0.39 -11.63 15.57
N SER A 36 0.52 -10.50 14.87
CA SER A 36 -0.16 -10.19 13.61
C SER A 36 0.87 -9.78 12.53
N SER A 37 0.48 -8.89 11.61
CA SER A 37 1.35 -8.43 10.52
C SER A 37 2.24 -7.27 10.96
N ALA A 38 3.46 -7.22 10.44
CA ALA A 38 4.38 -6.08 10.58
C ALA A 38 4.80 -5.56 9.20
N LEU A 39 5.18 -4.28 9.12
CA LEU A 39 5.81 -3.73 7.93
C LEU A 39 7.19 -4.36 7.75
N GLY A 40 7.48 -4.80 6.52
CA GLY A 40 8.80 -5.30 6.17
C GLY A 40 9.87 -4.21 6.30
N THR A 41 11.06 -4.59 6.77
CA THR A 41 12.23 -3.71 6.87
C THR A 41 12.58 -3.07 5.53
N GLU A 42 12.41 -3.80 4.43
CA GLU A 42 12.59 -3.30 3.06
C GLU A 42 11.72 -2.09 2.71
N LEU A 43 10.47 -2.04 3.21
CA LEU A 43 9.61 -0.87 3.01
C LEU A 43 10.15 0.31 3.83
N ILE A 44 10.43 0.07 5.11
CA ILE A 44 10.88 1.09 6.07
C ILE A 44 12.21 1.73 5.65
N ASN A 45 13.13 0.92 5.12
CA ASN A 45 14.43 1.35 4.64
C ASN A 45 14.34 2.00 3.25
N SER A 46 13.28 1.72 2.48
CA SER A 46 13.11 2.35 1.16
C SER A 46 12.67 3.81 1.21
N PHE A 47 12.12 4.32 2.31
CA PHE A 47 11.72 5.73 2.40
C PHE A 47 12.93 6.66 2.28
N GLN A 48 12.80 7.70 1.46
CA GLN A 48 13.82 8.74 1.32
C GLN A 48 14.03 9.49 2.64
N ILE A 49 15.27 9.93 2.91
CA ILE A 49 15.58 10.80 4.06
C ILE A 49 14.71 12.06 3.97
N GLY A 50 14.01 12.38 5.06
CA GLY A 50 13.10 13.53 5.14
C GLY A 50 11.65 13.24 4.73
N ASP A 51 11.33 12.03 4.25
CA ASP A 51 9.94 11.67 3.92
C ASP A 51 9.06 11.64 5.18
N LEU A 52 8.12 12.58 5.25
CA LEU A 52 7.22 12.75 6.39
C LEU A 52 6.28 11.55 6.60
N ARG A 53 6.03 10.74 5.56
CA ARG A 53 5.16 9.57 5.66
C ARG A 53 5.77 8.49 6.54
N LYS A 54 7.09 8.31 6.53
CA LYS A 54 7.75 7.36 7.42
C LYS A 54 7.40 7.66 8.87
N ASN A 55 7.48 8.92 9.28
CA ASN A 55 7.20 9.34 10.66
C ASN A 55 5.70 9.40 10.97
N ASN A 56 4.87 9.82 10.00
CA ASN A 56 3.45 10.09 10.25
C ASN A 56 2.57 8.85 10.08
N TRP A 57 2.99 7.89 9.25
CA TRP A 57 2.19 6.74 8.81
C TRP A 57 2.79 5.39 9.20
N THR A 58 3.88 5.38 9.97
CA THR A 58 4.41 4.16 10.58
C THR A 58 4.59 4.37 12.08
N GLY A 59 4.37 3.32 12.85
CA GLY A 59 4.75 3.23 14.25
C GLY A 59 5.75 2.09 14.45
N SER A 60 6.36 2.03 15.63
CA SER A 60 7.30 0.95 15.95
C SER A 60 7.28 0.56 17.43
N LEU A 61 7.66 -0.67 17.71
CA LEU A 61 7.95 -1.17 19.05
C LEU A 61 9.25 -1.97 19.02
N SER A 62 9.99 -1.91 20.12
CA SER A 62 11.25 -2.61 20.28
C SER A 62 11.27 -3.41 21.58
N ASN A 63 11.96 -4.55 21.58
CA ASN A 63 12.29 -5.30 22.79
C ASN A 63 13.75 -5.07 23.24
N GLY A 64 14.41 -4.03 22.73
CA GLY A 64 15.82 -3.73 22.97
C GLY A 64 16.80 -4.43 22.03
N ALA A 65 16.42 -5.55 21.40
CA ALA A 65 17.26 -6.27 20.44
C ALA A 65 16.79 -6.07 18.99
N LEU A 66 15.47 -6.10 18.77
CA LEU A 66 14.84 -5.95 17.46
C LEU A 66 13.78 -4.85 17.53
N THR A 67 13.50 -4.25 16.37
CA THR A 67 12.45 -3.26 16.20
C THR A 67 11.49 -3.73 15.13
N TRP A 68 10.21 -3.72 15.44
CA TRP A 68 9.12 -4.04 14.52
C TRP A 68 8.33 -2.79 14.21
N TYR A 69 7.91 -2.66 12.96
CA TYR A 69 7.16 -1.51 12.47
C TYR A 69 5.73 -1.92 12.11
N TYR A 70 4.78 -1.04 12.31
CA TYR A 70 3.38 -1.23 11.89
C TYR A 70 2.86 -0.04 11.08
N PRO A 71 1.88 -0.28 10.19
CA PRO A 71 1.12 0.80 9.57
C PRO A 71 0.40 1.64 10.61
N PHE A 72 0.51 2.96 10.49
CA PHE A 72 -0.11 3.93 11.41
C PHE A 72 -0.81 5.07 10.64
N LYS A 73 -1.32 4.76 9.44
CA LYS A 73 -2.16 5.66 8.64
C LYS A 73 -3.50 5.94 9.33
N TYR A 74 -4.09 4.88 9.88
CA TYR A 74 -5.19 4.94 10.83
C TYR A 74 -4.61 4.83 12.23
N LYS A 75 -5.06 5.69 13.14
CA LYS A 75 -4.47 5.89 14.46
C LYS A 75 -5.43 5.52 15.59
N GLU A 76 -6.72 5.52 15.32
CA GLU A 76 -7.74 5.33 16.35
C GLU A 76 -8.06 3.84 16.49
N PHE A 77 -7.25 3.14 17.31
CA PHE A 77 -7.43 1.72 17.63
C PHE A 77 -8.71 1.45 18.43
N TYR A 78 -9.05 2.35 19.35
CA TYR A 78 -10.22 2.24 20.22
C TYR A 78 -11.41 3.05 19.68
N SER A 79 -12.60 2.73 20.17
CA SER A 79 -13.78 3.56 19.95
C SER A 79 -13.62 4.93 20.60
N THR A 80 -14.20 5.93 19.95
CA THR A 80 -14.23 7.33 20.40
C THR A 80 -15.69 7.78 20.56
N PRO A 81 -15.99 8.90 21.26
CA PRO A 81 -17.38 9.36 21.39
C PRO A 81 -18.09 9.58 20.04
N LEU A 82 -17.34 10.04 19.03
CA LEU A 82 -17.75 10.08 17.63
C LEU A 82 -16.64 9.46 16.79
N SER A 83 -17.01 8.70 15.75
CA SER A 83 -16.03 8.13 14.81
C SER A 83 -15.19 9.24 14.18
N LYS A 84 -13.87 9.06 14.17
CA LYS A 84 -12.90 9.99 13.59
C LYS A 84 -12.31 9.48 12.27
N GLU A 85 -12.23 8.17 12.09
CA GLU A 85 -11.59 7.54 10.94
C GLU A 85 -12.50 6.50 10.29
N TYR A 86 -12.62 6.58 8.97
CA TYR A 86 -13.37 5.66 8.11
C TYR A 86 -12.40 4.93 7.17
N SER A 87 -12.81 3.78 6.64
CA SER A 87 -11.97 3.03 5.69
C SER A 87 -11.94 3.75 4.35
N VAL A 88 -10.83 4.40 4.04
CA VAL A 88 -10.61 5.11 2.77
C VAL A 88 -10.40 4.09 1.65
N VAL A 89 -11.27 4.13 0.64
CA VAL A 89 -11.19 3.27 -0.53
C VAL A 89 -10.48 3.98 -1.69
N PHE A 90 -10.88 5.22 -1.98
CA PHE A 90 -10.25 6.04 -3.02
C PHE A 90 -9.88 7.41 -2.50
N ARG A 91 -8.73 7.91 -2.97
CA ARG A 91 -8.24 9.25 -2.63
C ARG A 91 -7.50 9.90 -3.79
N LEU A 92 -7.42 11.23 -3.72
CA LEU A 92 -6.92 12.06 -4.81
C LEU A 92 -5.47 11.73 -5.19
N SER A 93 -4.61 11.32 -4.25
CA SER A 93 -3.23 10.94 -4.60
C SER A 93 -3.14 9.76 -5.54
N GLU A 94 -4.05 8.78 -5.41
CA GLU A 94 -4.09 7.67 -6.35
C GLU A 94 -4.38 8.18 -7.77
N GLN A 95 -5.29 9.15 -7.91
CA GLN A 95 -5.65 9.74 -9.19
C GLN A 95 -4.48 10.51 -9.82
N TYR A 96 -3.71 11.25 -9.02
CA TYR A 96 -2.46 11.86 -9.47
C TYR A 96 -1.48 10.81 -9.98
N LEU A 97 -1.30 9.71 -9.25
CA LEU A 97 -0.36 8.66 -9.63
C LEU A 97 -0.81 7.85 -10.86
N ILE A 98 -2.11 7.58 -11.01
CA ILE A 98 -2.67 6.97 -12.22
C ILE A 98 -2.44 7.88 -13.43
N ARG A 99 -2.73 9.19 -13.29
CA ARG A 99 -2.52 10.17 -14.35
C ARG A 99 -1.03 10.33 -14.70
N ALA A 100 -0.16 10.39 -13.69
CA ALA A 100 1.28 10.45 -13.87
C ALA A 100 1.81 9.27 -14.68
N GLU A 101 1.39 8.04 -14.34
CA GLU A 101 1.80 6.84 -15.07
C GLU A 101 1.34 6.88 -16.51
N SER A 102 0.07 7.25 -16.73
CA SER A 102 -0.52 7.34 -18.08
C SER A 102 0.25 8.35 -18.95
N ARG A 103 0.53 9.54 -18.41
CA ARG A 103 1.31 10.58 -19.09
C ARG A 103 2.73 10.12 -19.43
N ALA A 104 3.43 9.50 -18.48
CA ALA A 104 4.76 8.95 -18.72
C ALA A 104 4.73 7.90 -19.85
N ARG A 105 3.73 7.01 -19.86
CA ARG A 105 3.55 6.00 -20.92
C ARG A 105 3.29 6.61 -22.29
N GLN A 106 2.59 7.75 -22.36
CA GLN A 106 2.32 8.51 -23.59
C GLN A 106 3.50 9.39 -24.02
N GLY A 107 4.54 9.53 -23.20
CA GLY A 107 5.70 10.39 -23.48
C GLY A 107 5.55 11.83 -22.98
N ASP A 108 4.46 12.17 -22.29
CA ASP A 108 4.30 13.44 -21.58
C ASP A 108 5.07 13.40 -20.25
N LEU A 109 6.40 13.56 -20.34
CA LEU A 109 7.28 13.49 -19.17
C LEU A 109 7.11 14.71 -18.26
N ILE A 110 6.79 15.88 -18.81
CA ILE A 110 6.59 17.10 -18.02
C ILE A 110 5.34 16.94 -17.15
N GLY A 111 4.20 16.59 -17.75
CA GLY A 111 2.96 16.38 -17.01
C GLY A 111 3.05 15.23 -16.01
N ALA A 112 3.80 14.17 -16.32
CA ALA A 112 4.06 13.09 -15.37
C ALA A 112 4.82 13.58 -14.13
N LYS A 113 5.90 14.35 -14.32
CA LYS A 113 6.68 14.94 -13.21
C LYS A 113 5.83 15.87 -12.37
N GLU A 114 5.02 16.73 -12.99
CA GLU A 114 4.13 17.64 -12.28
C GLU A 114 3.17 16.89 -11.33
N ASP A 115 2.61 15.77 -11.78
CA ASP A 115 1.70 14.94 -10.97
C ASP A 115 2.42 14.21 -9.83
N ILE A 116 3.59 13.61 -10.11
CA ILE A 116 4.43 12.96 -9.10
C ILE A 116 4.82 13.99 -8.02
N ASP A 117 5.24 15.19 -8.44
CA ASP A 117 5.74 16.23 -7.55
C ASP A 117 4.66 16.77 -6.61
N LYS A 118 3.36 16.73 -6.98
CA LYS A 118 2.26 17.04 -6.03
C LYS A 118 2.30 16.16 -4.80
N ILE A 119 2.55 14.86 -4.99
CA ILE A 119 2.60 13.87 -3.91
C ILE A 119 3.89 14.02 -3.11
N ARG A 120 5.02 14.18 -3.81
CA ARG A 120 6.34 14.35 -3.19
C ARG A 120 6.40 15.60 -2.31
N PHE A 121 5.91 16.74 -2.79
CA PHE A 121 5.92 17.98 -1.99
C PHE A 121 5.08 17.86 -0.72
N ARG A 122 3.90 17.23 -0.79
CA ARG A 122 3.09 16.98 0.41
C ARG A 122 3.79 16.01 1.37
N ALA A 123 4.57 15.07 0.86
CA ALA A 123 5.41 14.18 1.67
C ALA A 123 6.70 14.85 2.21
N GLY A 124 6.96 16.12 1.90
CA GLY A 124 8.16 16.83 2.32
C GLY A 124 9.41 16.55 1.48
N LEU A 125 9.23 15.96 0.29
CA LEU A 125 10.33 15.61 -0.61
C LEU A 125 10.51 16.64 -1.73
N ASN A 126 11.74 16.70 -2.25
CA ASN A 126 12.07 17.47 -3.44
C ASN A 126 11.47 16.84 -4.71
N LYS A 127 11.47 17.60 -5.80
CA LYS A 127 11.03 17.14 -7.13
C LYS A 127 11.71 15.84 -7.55
N THR A 128 11.01 15.04 -8.35
CA THR A 128 11.59 13.84 -8.95
C THR A 128 12.71 14.18 -9.93
N SER A 129 13.79 13.40 -9.91
CA SER A 129 14.91 13.52 -10.84
C SER A 129 14.68 12.77 -12.15
N ALA A 130 13.57 12.05 -12.31
CA ALA A 130 13.28 11.28 -13.51
C ALA A 130 13.31 12.14 -14.78
N VAL A 131 14.10 11.74 -15.78
CA VAL A 131 14.23 12.44 -17.08
C VAL A 131 13.77 11.60 -18.26
N SER A 132 13.72 10.28 -18.11
CA SER A 132 13.24 9.37 -19.16
C SER A 132 11.82 8.84 -18.88
N LYS A 133 11.21 8.23 -19.90
CA LYS A 133 9.93 7.53 -19.78
C LYS A 133 10.00 6.42 -18.74
N GLN A 134 11.05 5.59 -18.79
CA GLN A 134 11.19 4.48 -17.85
C GLN A 134 11.42 4.98 -16.43
N GLU A 135 12.32 5.95 -16.23
CA GLU A 135 12.54 6.55 -14.90
C GLU A 135 11.28 7.20 -14.33
N SER A 136 10.42 7.77 -15.18
CA SER A 136 9.15 8.36 -14.75
C SER A 136 8.16 7.29 -14.32
N ILE A 137 8.08 6.16 -15.03
CA ILE A 137 7.26 4.99 -14.63
C ILE A 137 7.78 4.42 -13.31
N ASP A 138 9.09 4.25 -13.16
CA ASP A 138 9.71 3.73 -11.95
C ASP A 138 9.49 4.67 -10.76
N ALA A 139 9.60 5.99 -10.99
CA ALA A 139 9.29 6.99 -9.98
C ALA A 139 7.81 6.92 -9.56
N VAL A 140 6.87 6.70 -10.48
CA VAL A 140 5.46 6.50 -10.13
C VAL A 140 5.27 5.23 -9.31
N LEU A 141 5.87 4.10 -9.70
CA LEU A 141 5.74 2.85 -8.96
C LEU A 141 6.35 2.95 -7.55
N GLN A 142 7.47 3.66 -7.40
CA GLN A 142 8.09 3.93 -6.12
C GLN A 142 7.21 4.84 -5.24
N GLU A 143 6.65 5.90 -5.83
CA GLU A 143 5.75 6.81 -5.12
C GLU A 143 4.47 6.07 -4.70
N ARG A 144 3.89 5.22 -5.57
CA ARG A 144 2.75 4.35 -5.23
C ARG A 144 3.07 3.40 -4.08
N LYS A 145 4.27 2.82 -4.02
CA LYS A 145 4.71 1.95 -2.91
C LYS A 145 4.69 2.71 -1.57
N TRP A 146 5.24 3.92 -1.51
CA TRP A 146 5.27 4.74 -0.28
C TRP A 146 3.91 5.36 0.04
N GLU A 147 3.17 5.71 -0.99
CA GLU A 147 1.91 6.42 -0.85
C GLU A 147 0.82 5.46 -0.42
N LEU A 148 0.70 4.30 -1.07
CA LEU A 148 -0.46 3.39 -0.98
C LEU A 148 -0.18 2.09 -0.19
N PHE A 149 0.92 2.00 0.57
CA PHE A 149 1.15 0.81 1.40
C PHE A 149 -0.03 0.57 2.36
N THR A 150 -0.41 -0.69 2.53
CA THR A 150 -1.56 -1.14 3.33
C THR A 150 -2.93 -0.60 2.92
N GLU A 151 -3.06 -0.11 1.70
CA GLU A 151 -4.35 0.26 1.09
C GLU A 151 -4.67 -0.78 -0.01
N TYR A 152 -5.67 -1.65 0.22
CA TYR A 152 -6.27 -2.56 -0.79
C TYR A 152 -5.31 -3.39 -1.65
N GLY A 153 -4.12 -3.71 -1.15
CA GLY A 153 -3.16 -4.58 -1.84
C GLY A 153 -2.50 -3.96 -3.08
N HIS A 154 -2.52 -2.63 -3.25
CA HIS A 154 -2.00 -1.94 -4.44
C HIS A 154 -0.61 -2.44 -4.87
N ARG A 155 0.32 -2.68 -3.94
CA ARG A 155 1.67 -3.13 -4.26
C ARG A 155 1.69 -4.45 -5.04
N PHE A 156 0.87 -5.43 -4.66
CA PHE A 156 0.82 -6.71 -5.36
C PHE A 156 0.29 -6.53 -6.78
N PHE A 157 -0.81 -5.80 -6.94
CA PHE A 157 -1.41 -5.55 -8.25
C PHE A 157 -0.52 -4.68 -9.16
N ASP A 158 0.18 -3.70 -8.60
CA ASP A 158 1.16 -2.88 -9.33
C ASP A 158 2.33 -3.71 -9.85
N LEU A 159 2.87 -4.62 -9.03
CA LEU A 159 3.89 -5.55 -9.48
C LEU A 159 3.36 -6.51 -10.54
N LYS A 160 2.13 -7.02 -10.36
CA LYS A 160 1.52 -7.97 -11.30
C LYS A 160 1.33 -7.36 -12.68
N ARG A 161 0.72 -6.18 -12.77
CA ARG A 161 0.44 -5.51 -14.05
C ARG A 161 1.71 -5.02 -14.76
N CYS A 162 2.80 -4.79 -14.00
CA CYS A 162 4.09 -4.41 -14.55
C CYS A 162 5.03 -5.61 -14.79
N VAL A 163 4.60 -6.84 -14.54
CA VAL A 163 5.40 -8.07 -14.71
C VAL A 163 6.67 -8.06 -13.82
N LEU A 164 6.56 -7.52 -12.60
CA LEU A 164 7.65 -7.37 -11.63
C LEU A 164 7.51 -8.25 -10.39
N LEU A 165 6.50 -9.13 -10.34
CA LEU A 165 6.25 -9.96 -9.15
C LEU A 165 7.45 -10.85 -8.81
N ASP A 166 7.97 -11.61 -9.77
CA ASP A 166 9.06 -12.56 -9.48
C ASP A 166 10.35 -11.84 -9.13
N GLU A 167 10.68 -10.78 -9.87
CA GLU A 167 11.88 -9.97 -9.63
C GLU A 167 11.92 -9.42 -8.20
N VAL A 168 10.78 -8.90 -7.74
CA VAL A 168 10.70 -8.26 -6.42
C VAL A 168 10.47 -9.28 -5.31
N LEU A 169 9.53 -10.20 -5.48
CA LEU A 169 9.08 -11.09 -4.40
C LEU A 169 10.04 -12.26 -4.13
N SER A 170 10.77 -12.76 -5.14
CA SER A 170 11.75 -13.83 -4.93
C SER A 170 12.85 -13.44 -3.93
N ASN A 171 13.15 -12.13 -3.83
CA ASN A 171 14.19 -11.61 -2.94
C ASN A 171 13.68 -11.28 -1.53
N ILE A 172 12.38 -11.04 -1.36
CA ILE A 172 11.83 -10.50 -0.08
C ILE A 172 10.81 -11.42 0.60
N LYS A 173 10.25 -12.39 -0.13
CA LYS A 173 9.24 -13.33 0.38
C LYS A 173 9.82 -14.75 0.35
N PRO A 174 10.26 -15.29 1.50
CA PRO A 174 10.68 -16.67 1.59
C PRO A 174 9.59 -17.62 1.07
N GLY A 175 9.99 -18.56 0.22
CA GLY A 175 9.08 -19.55 -0.38
C GLY A 175 8.21 -19.04 -1.53
N TRP A 176 8.48 -17.85 -2.09
CA TRP A 176 7.81 -17.39 -3.31
C TRP A 176 8.06 -18.35 -4.48
N ASN A 177 6.99 -18.82 -5.11
CA ASN A 177 7.01 -19.54 -6.37
C ASN A 177 6.43 -18.66 -7.50
N ILE A 178 6.91 -18.82 -8.73
CA ILE A 178 6.41 -18.10 -9.91
C ILE A 178 4.91 -18.33 -10.17
N THR A 179 4.36 -19.43 -9.66
CA THR A 179 2.93 -19.77 -9.74
C THR A 179 2.08 -18.98 -8.74
N ASP A 180 2.67 -18.43 -7.66
CA ASP A 180 1.97 -17.69 -6.60
C ASP A 180 1.38 -16.34 -7.08
N LYS A 181 1.55 -16.00 -8.36
CA LYS A 181 0.92 -14.85 -9.02
C LYS A 181 -0.60 -14.96 -9.09
N LEU A 182 -1.14 -16.17 -8.98
CA LEU A 182 -2.57 -16.47 -8.99
C LEU A 182 -2.97 -17.06 -7.64
N PHE A 183 -4.10 -16.61 -7.10
CA PHE A 183 -4.71 -17.27 -5.94
C PHE A 183 -5.36 -18.59 -6.37
N PRO A 184 -5.46 -19.60 -5.49
CA PRO A 184 -6.18 -20.82 -5.82
C PRO A 184 -7.67 -20.52 -5.99
N LEU A 185 -8.31 -21.22 -6.92
CA LEU A 185 -9.76 -21.34 -6.91
C LEU A 185 -10.17 -21.98 -5.58
N PRO A 186 -11.16 -21.43 -4.85
CA PRO A 186 -11.55 -21.98 -3.56
C PRO A 186 -12.02 -23.43 -3.68
N GLN A 187 -11.49 -24.32 -2.85
CA GLN A 187 -11.79 -25.76 -2.93
C GLN A 187 -13.30 -26.06 -2.81
N ASN A 188 -14.01 -25.28 -1.99
CA ASN A 188 -15.47 -25.41 -1.85
C ASN A 188 -16.21 -25.14 -3.17
N GLU A 189 -15.74 -24.19 -3.98
CA GLU A 189 -16.34 -23.89 -5.28
C GLU A 189 -16.06 -25.03 -6.28
N ILE A 190 -14.86 -25.60 -6.27
CA ILE A 190 -14.52 -26.78 -7.09
C ILE A 190 -15.39 -27.98 -6.71
N ASN A 191 -15.59 -28.22 -5.40
CA ASN A 191 -16.42 -29.31 -4.92
C ASN A 191 -17.89 -29.17 -5.37
N LEU A 192 -18.41 -27.93 -5.43
CA LEU A 192 -19.76 -27.63 -5.90
C LEU A 192 -19.88 -27.67 -7.43
N ASN A 193 -18.84 -27.24 -8.14
CA ASN A 193 -18.81 -27.22 -9.59
C ASN A 193 -17.45 -27.76 -10.11
N PRO A 194 -17.36 -29.07 -10.38
CA PRO A 194 -16.14 -29.68 -10.92
C PRO A 194 -15.71 -29.12 -12.28
N ASN A 195 -16.58 -28.42 -13.02
CA ASN A 195 -16.21 -27.75 -14.29
C ASN A 195 -15.32 -26.52 -14.10
N LEU A 196 -15.03 -26.11 -12.85
CA LEU A 196 -14.04 -25.07 -12.55
C LEU A 196 -12.60 -25.58 -12.69
N LEU A 197 -12.40 -26.90 -12.82
CA LEU A 197 -11.09 -27.47 -13.11
C LEU A 197 -10.65 -27.15 -14.56
N PRO A 198 -9.34 -27.03 -14.81
CA PRO A 198 -8.24 -27.26 -13.88
C PRO A 198 -8.02 -26.11 -12.88
N GLN A 199 -7.38 -26.44 -11.75
CA GLN A 199 -6.90 -25.45 -10.78
C GLN A 199 -5.78 -24.60 -11.39
N ASN A 200 -5.54 -23.40 -10.84
CA ASN A 200 -4.35 -22.61 -11.16
C ASN A 200 -3.09 -23.42 -10.85
N GLU A 201 -2.08 -23.32 -11.73
CA GLU A 201 -0.80 -24.02 -11.55
C GLU A 201 -0.21 -23.74 -10.16
N GLY A 202 0.37 -24.76 -9.53
CA GLY A 202 0.98 -24.67 -8.20
C GLY A 202 0.07 -25.03 -7.01
N TYR A 203 -1.21 -25.35 -7.24
CA TYR A 203 -2.19 -25.77 -6.22
C TYR A 203 -2.84 -27.13 -6.52
#